data_AF-A0A7S1LNB4-F1
#
_entry.id   AF-A0A7S1LNB4-F1
#
_cell.length_a   1.000
_cell.length_b   1.000
_cell.length_c   1.000
_cell.angle_alpha   90.00
_cell.angle_beta   90.00
_cell.angle_gamma   90.00
#
_symmetry.space_group_name_H-M   'P 1'
#
loop_
_entity.id
_entity.type
_entity.pdbx_description
1 polymer ?
#
loop_
_entity_poly.entity_id
_entity_poly.type
_entity_poly.pdbx_seq_one_letter_code
_entity_poly.pdbx_strand_id
1 'polypeptide(L)'
;QAIGGVHFVGHRALTGGPSATGVPRRPSNGMRLLTHNLLQCNKKGVRNGFPLVIKPTVMKYEESQFDKDMVAAMVPKLQYDALLKAVQWVSEYPDFANGQGLPAGGLPVLPETLPAEYEADEDLLRRLHVVLFDLHLVEGKLVCPESGREFPVNDRIPNMLLNDDEV
;
A
#
# COMPACT_ATOMS: atom_id res chain seq x y z
N GLN A 1 -12.18 -67.02 -22.02
CA GLN A 1 -12.66 -65.90 -21.17
C GLN A 1 -11.46 -64.99 -20.95
N ALA A 2 -11.58 -63.75 -21.40
CA ALA A 2 -10.52 -62.74 -21.33
C ALA A 2 -10.40 -62.20 -19.90
N ILE A 3 -9.18 -62.02 -19.41
CA ILE A 3 -8.90 -61.13 -18.27
C ILE A 3 -7.79 -60.16 -18.69
N GLY A 4 -8.23 -58.96 -19.08
CA GLY A 4 -7.39 -57.78 -19.12
C GLY A 4 -7.26 -57.20 -17.72
N GLY A 5 -6.09 -56.67 -17.40
CA GLY A 5 -5.81 -55.94 -16.16
C GLY A 5 -4.58 -55.08 -16.36
N VAL A 6 -4.80 -53.85 -16.81
CA VAL A 6 -3.80 -52.81 -17.05
C VAL A 6 -3.94 -51.75 -15.94
N HIS A 7 -2.80 -51.18 -15.52
CA HIS A 7 -2.63 -50.02 -14.63
C HIS A 7 -2.91 -50.23 -13.12
N PHE A 8 -2.24 -49.56 -12.17
CA PHE A 8 -1.73 -48.18 -12.16
C PHE A 8 -0.54 -48.04 -11.19
N VAL A 9 0.42 -47.18 -11.55
CA VAL A 9 1.64 -46.84 -10.81
C VAL A 9 1.31 -46.11 -9.51
N GLY A 10 1.81 -46.61 -8.37
CA GLY A 10 1.77 -45.91 -7.09
C GLY A 10 2.85 -44.83 -7.01
N HIS A 11 2.51 -43.58 -7.37
CA HIS A 11 3.33 -42.43 -7.03
C HIS A 11 2.99 -41.92 -5.64
N ARG A 12 3.98 -42.06 -4.75
CA ARG A 12 4.00 -41.60 -3.38
C ARG A 12 3.92 -40.06 -3.37
N ALA A 13 2.81 -39.53 -2.87
CA ALA A 13 2.61 -38.09 -2.69
C ALA A 13 3.67 -37.53 -1.72
N LEU A 14 4.45 -36.56 -2.21
CA LEU A 14 5.35 -35.75 -1.41
C LEU A 14 4.49 -34.77 -0.60
N THR A 15 4.39 -34.98 0.71
CA THR A 15 3.86 -34.02 1.66
C THR A 15 4.87 -32.88 1.82
N GLY A 16 4.75 -31.85 0.98
CA GLY A 16 5.43 -30.56 1.20
C GLY A 16 4.66 -29.74 2.22
N GLY A 17 5.10 -29.74 3.47
CA GLY A 17 4.63 -28.79 4.48
C GLY A 17 5.16 -27.37 4.19
N PRO A 18 4.45 -26.30 4.58
CA PRO A 18 4.91 -24.94 4.33
C PRO A 18 6.10 -24.62 5.24
N SER A 19 7.24 -24.36 4.62
CA SER A 19 8.46 -23.89 5.28
C SER A 19 8.25 -22.46 5.77
N ALA A 20 7.86 -22.31 7.05
CA ALA A 20 7.88 -21.04 7.78
C ALA A 20 9.32 -20.68 8.16
N THR A 21 10.16 -20.39 7.16
CA THR A 21 11.46 -19.75 7.39
C THR A 21 11.24 -18.24 7.36
N GLY A 22 11.13 -17.65 8.55
CA GLY A 22 11.19 -16.20 8.77
C GLY A 22 12.57 -15.66 8.44
N VAL A 23 12.89 -15.59 7.15
CA VAL A 23 13.93 -14.69 6.67
C VAL A 23 13.36 -13.27 6.87
N PRO A 24 14.05 -12.37 7.59
CA PRO A 24 13.66 -10.97 7.60
C PRO A 24 13.68 -10.49 6.15
N ARG A 25 12.48 -10.32 5.57
CA ARG A 25 12.34 -9.75 4.23
C ARG A 25 13.01 -8.39 4.30
N ARG A 26 14.04 -8.16 3.47
CA ARG A 26 14.65 -6.83 3.35
C ARG A 26 13.50 -5.82 3.26
N PRO A 27 13.53 -4.72 4.05
CA PRO A 27 12.52 -3.69 3.89
C PRO A 27 12.47 -3.34 2.42
N SER A 28 11.33 -3.56 1.80
CA SER A 28 11.14 -3.22 0.41
C SER A 28 11.29 -1.71 0.34
N ASN A 29 12.43 -1.27 -0.19
CA ASN A 29 12.72 0.14 -0.40
C ASN A 29 11.69 0.63 -1.43
N GLY A 30 10.67 1.33 -0.95
CA GLY A 30 9.65 1.85 -1.83
C GLY A 30 8.57 2.65 -1.13
N MET A 31 7.94 3.52 -1.90
CA MET A 31 6.90 4.45 -1.47
C MET A 31 5.68 3.71 -0.92
N ARG A 32 5.60 3.67 0.41
CA ARG A 32 4.41 3.24 1.14
C ARG A 32 3.39 4.37 1.15
N LEU A 33 2.11 4.08 1.39
CA LEU A 33 1.13 5.15 1.61
C LEU A 33 1.44 5.99 2.85
N LEU A 34 2.17 5.44 3.83
CA LEU A 34 2.76 6.26 4.90
C LEU A 34 3.68 7.36 4.36
N THR A 35 4.54 7.04 3.39
CA THR A 35 5.43 8.03 2.76
C THR A 35 4.64 9.12 2.05
N HIS A 36 3.58 8.74 1.33
CA HIS A 36 2.67 9.71 0.70
C HIS A 36 2.10 10.71 1.70
N ASN A 37 1.71 10.25 2.89
CA ASN A 37 1.12 11.08 3.94
C ASN A 37 2.09 12.12 4.52
N LEU A 38 3.39 12.04 4.19
CA LEU A 38 4.45 12.96 4.61
C LEU A 38 4.93 13.89 3.47
N LEU A 39 4.51 13.65 2.22
CA LEU A 39 4.99 14.39 1.05
C LEU A 39 4.05 15.52 0.66
N GLN A 40 4.60 16.73 0.49
CA GLN A 40 3.89 17.93 0.05
C GLN A 40 4.56 18.57 -1.16
N CYS A 41 3.78 19.22 -2.03
CA CYS A 41 4.31 20.05 -3.09
C CYS A 41 4.85 21.38 -2.54
N ASN A 42 6.13 21.65 -2.79
CA ASN A 42 6.81 22.88 -2.39
C ASN A 42 7.14 23.80 -3.59
N LYS A 43 6.37 23.67 -4.68
CA LYS A 43 6.55 24.53 -5.86
C LYS A 43 6.29 25.98 -5.49
N LYS A 44 7.09 26.90 -6.03
CA LYS A 44 6.95 28.34 -5.85
C LYS A 44 5.51 28.79 -6.11
N GLY A 45 4.96 29.57 -5.18
CA GLY A 45 3.61 30.12 -5.27
C GLY A 45 2.50 29.19 -4.79
N VAL A 46 2.78 27.91 -4.51
CA VAL A 46 1.81 26.98 -3.91
C VAL A 46 1.70 27.25 -2.41
N ARG A 47 0.46 27.37 -1.93
CA ARG A 47 0.14 27.51 -0.49
C ARG A 47 -0.47 26.22 0.08
N ASN A 48 -1.24 25.51 -0.73
CA ASN A 48 -1.96 24.28 -0.40
C ASN A 48 -1.40 23.12 -1.24
N GLY A 49 -0.18 22.69 -0.91
CA GLY A 49 0.52 21.64 -1.66
C GLY A 49 0.20 20.20 -1.24
N PHE A 50 -0.69 20.01 -0.27
CA PHE A 50 -0.98 18.73 0.38
C PHE A 50 -2.49 18.50 0.53
N PRO A 51 -3.00 17.26 0.43
CA PRO A 51 -2.29 16.06 -0.01
C PRO A 51 -2.07 16.03 -1.52
N LEU A 52 -1.00 15.37 -1.96
CA LEU A 52 -0.74 15.13 -3.38
C LEU A 52 -1.73 14.08 -3.91
N VAL A 53 -2.38 14.33 -5.05
CA VAL A 53 -3.31 13.36 -5.65
C VAL A 53 -2.55 12.15 -6.17
N ILE A 54 -2.89 10.96 -5.72
CA ILE A 54 -2.28 9.72 -6.20
C ILE A 54 -2.96 9.30 -7.50
N LYS A 55 -2.16 9.07 -8.54
CA LYS A 55 -2.60 8.42 -9.78
C LYS A 55 -1.75 7.16 -9.98
N PRO A 56 -2.18 6.02 -9.42
CA PRO A 56 -1.42 4.78 -9.48
C PRO A 56 -1.50 4.13 -10.85
N THR A 57 -0.38 3.59 -11.32
CA THR A 57 -0.30 2.69 -12.48
C THR A 57 -0.04 1.26 -12.02
N VAL A 58 0.82 1.08 -11.02
CA VAL A 58 1.12 -0.22 -10.42
C VAL A 58 1.14 -0.09 -8.90
N MET A 59 0.28 -0.85 -8.25
CA MET A 59 0.28 -1.05 -6.80
C MET A 59 0.82 -2.44 -6.47
N LYS A 60 1.44 -2.57 -5.30
CA LYS A 60 1.86 -3.87 -4.79
C LYS A 60 1.56 -4.00 -3.30
N TYR A 61 0.95 -5.12 -2.95
CA TYR A 61 0.78 -5.57 -1.58
C TYR A 61 1.97 -6.46 -1.16
N GLU A 62 2.63 -6.07 -0.08
CA GLU A 62 3.70 -6.84 0.56
C GLU A 62 3.49 -6.86 2.07
N GLU A 63 2.96 -7.97 2.59
CA GLU A 63 2.73 -8.15 4.02
C GLU A 63 4.02 -7.98 4.83
N SER A 64 3.95 -7.15 5.86
CA SER A 64 5.00 -6.92 6.84
C SER A 64 4.56 -7.26 8.26
N GLN A 65 5.52 -7.37 9.19
CA GLN A 65 5.22 -7.72 10.56
C GLN A 65 4.35 -6.63 11.21
N PHE A 66 3.17 -7.03 11.68
CA PHE A 66 2.28 -6.15 12.43
C PHE A 66 2.88 -5.84 13.81
N ASP A 67 3.04 -4.54 14.09
CA ASP A 67 3.43 -4.00 15.39
C ASP A 67 2.39 -2.97 15.83
N LYS A 68 1.58 -3.36 16.82
CA LYS A 68 0.48 -2.55 17.34
C LYS A 68 0.97 -1.21 17.88
N ASP A 69 2.04 -1.22 18.66
CA ASP A 69 2.55 -0.05 19.35
C ASP A 69 3.15 0.94 18.34
N MET A 70 3.84 0.43 17.32
CA MET A 70 4.35 1.24 16.22
C MET A 70 3.23 1.93 15.44
N VAL A 71 2.15 1.21 15.10
CA VAL A 71 1.01 1.79 14.37
C VAL A 71 0.32 2.85 15.22
N ALA A 72 0.01 2.53 16.49
CA ALA A 72 -0.63 3.46 17.42
C ALA A 72 0.20 4.74 17.60
N ALA A 73 1.53 4.62 17.71
CA ALA A 73 2.44 5.76 17.81
C ALA A 73 2.55 6.60 16.53
N MET A 74 2.19 6.05 15.37
CA MET A 74 2.15 6.78 14.10
C MET A 74 0.85 7.55 13.92
N VAL A 75 -0.30 7.02 14.39
CA VAL A 75 -1.62 7.66 14.26
C VAL A 75 -1.62 9.18 14.54
N PRO A 76 -1.06 9.70 15.66
CA PRO A 76 -1.09 11.14 15.96
C PRO A 76 -0.25 11.99 14.98
N LYS A 77 0.64 11.38 14.20
CA LYS A 77 1.47 12.05 13.19
C LYS A 77 0.82 12.03 11.80
N LEU A 78 -0.24 11.25 11.62
CA LEU A 78 -0.91 11.10 10.34
C LEU A 78 -1.84 12.27 10.08
N GLN A 79 -1.84 12.72 8.85
CA GLN A 79 -2.95 13.49 8.30
C GLN A 79 -4.03 12.49 7.86
N TYR A 80 -4.96 12.16 8.76
CA TYR A 80 -5.93 11.08 8.55
C TYR A 80 -6.81 11.31 7.32
N ASP A 81 -7.34 12.52 7.16
CA ASP A 81 -8.16 12.88 5.98
C ASP A 81 -7.42 12.70 4.65
N ALA A 82 -6.11 12.97 4.65
CA ALA A 82 -5.27 12.75 3.49
C ALA A 82 -5.05 11.25 3.20
N LEU A 83 -4.97 10.43 4.24
CA LEU A 83 -4.90 8.97 4.09
C LEU A 83 -6.20 8.42 3.51
N LEU A 84 -7.35 8.87 4.00
CA LEU A 84 -8.66 8.49 3.46
C LEU A 84 -8.78 8.85 1.98
N LYS A 85 -8.36 10.06 1.60
CA LYS A 85 -8.31 10.47 0.18
C LYS A 85 -7.35 9.61 -0.64
N ALA A 86 -6.18 9.27 -0.10
CA ALA A 86 -5.22 8.39 -0.79
C ALA A 86 -5.83 7.01 -1.08
N VAL A 87 -6.50 6.42 -0.09
CA VAL A 87 -7.23 5.15 -0.22
C VAL A 87 -8.34 5.28 -1.26
N GLN A 88 -9.13 6.35 -1.20
CA GLN A 88 -10.19 6.63 -2.17
C GLN A 88 -9.64 6.72 -3.59
N TRP A 89 -8.60 7.53 -3.84
CA TRP A 89 -8.01 7.67 -5.18
C TRP A 89 -7.50 6.34 -5.72
N VAL A 90 -6.89 5.49 -4.89
CA VAL A 90 -6.48 4.15 -5.33
C VAL A 90 -7.70 3.31 -5.73
N SER A 91 -8.80 3.38 -4.98
CA SER A 91 -10.02 2.61 -5.25
C SER A 91 -10.78 3.04 -6.51
N GLU A 92 -10.58 4.28 -6.99
CA GLU A 92 -11.24 4.81 -8.19
C GLU A 92 -10.70 4.21 -9.51
N TYR A 93 -9.54 3.54 -9.46
CA TYR A 93 -8.91 2.95 -10.63
C TYR A 93 -9.40 1.51 -10.83
N PRO A 94 -9.88 1.15 -12.05
CA PRO A 94 -10.50 -0.15 -12.31
C PRO A 94 -9.64 -1.36 -11.94
N ASP A 95 -8.33 -1.29 -12.20
CA ASP A 95 -7.42 -2.41 -11.92
C ASP A 95 -7.36 -2.72 -10.43
N PHE A 96 -7.30 -1.68 -9.59
CA PHE A 96 -7.23 -1.81 -8.13
C PHE A 96 -8.61 -2.06 -7.52
N ALA A 97 -9.69 -1.56 -8.13
CA ALA A 97 -11.06 -1.91 -7.74
C ALA A 97 -11.33 -3.42 -7.87
N ASN A 98 -10.69 -4.08 -8.84
CA ASN A 98 -10.74 -5.53 -9.03
C ASN A 98 -9.74 -6.31 -8.16
N GLY A 99 -9.02 -5.63 -7.25
CA GLY A 99 -8.08 -6.25 -6.31
C GLY A 99 -6.67 -6.52 -6.87
N GLN A 100 -6.34 -6.05 -8.08
CA GLN A 100 -5.00 -6.24 -8.64
C GLN A 100 -3.95 -5.53 -7.77
N GLY A 101 -2.92 -6.24 -7.29
CA GLY A 101 -1.86 -5.62 -6.47
C GLY A 101 -2.31 -5.18 -5.07
N LEU A 102 -3.51 -5.57 -4.64
CA LEU A 102 -4.08 -5.35 -3.30
C LEU A 102 -4.16 -6.69 -2.54
N PRO A 103 -4.42 -6.68 -1.21
CA PRO A 103 -4.66 -7.92 -0.48
C PRO A 103 -5.93 -8.63 -0.95
N ALA A 104 -6.07 -9.92 -0.65
CA ALA A 104 -7.16 -10.78 -1.16
C ALA A 104 -8.59 -10.28 -0.85
N GLY A 105 -8.74 -9.45 0.20
CA GLY A 105 -10.01 -8.80 0.56
C GLY A 105 -10.23 -7.43 -0.06
N GLY A 106 -9.36 -6.98 -0.98
CA GLY A 106 -9.38 -5.62 -1.51
C GLY A 106 -8.81 -4.59 -0.55
N LEU A 107 -9.07 -3.31 -0.82
CA LEU A 107 -8.54 -2.21 -0.02
C LEU A 107 -9.22 -2.18 1.37
N PRO A 108 -8.46 -2.08 2.48
CA PRO A 108 -9.06 -2.02 3.82
C PRO A 108 -10.01 -0.83 3.98
N VAL A 109 -11.19 -1.07 4.55
CA VAL A 109 -12.15 -0.01 4.86
C VAL A 109 -11.78 0.65 6.19
N LEU A 110 -11.40 1.92 6.12
CA LEU A 110 -11.10 2.78 7.27
C LEU A 110 -12.36 3.58 7.65
N PRO A 111 -12.57 3.88 8.95
CA PRO A 111 -13.67 4.75 9.37
C PRO A 111 -13.48 6.18 8.85
N GLU A 112 -14.57 6.94 8.69
CA GLU A 112 -14.50 8.34 8.24
C GLU A 112 -13.80 9.25 9.26
N THR A 113 -13.89 8.91 10.54
CA THR A 113 -13.26 9.63 11.64
C THR A 113 -12.51 8.65 12.54
N LEU A 114 -11.29 9.03 12.96
CA LEU A 114 -10.55 8.27 13.97
C LEU A 114 -11.31 8.25 15.30
N PRO A 115 -11.65 7.07 15.86
CA PRO A 115 -12.22 6.96 17.20
C PRO A 115 -11.23 7.48 18.25
N ALA A 116 -11.74 8.05 19.35
CA ALA A 116 -10.90 8.55 20.44
C ALA A 116 -10.05 7.45 21.09
N GLU A 117 -10.56 6.21 21.14
CA GLU A 117 -9.91 5.05 21.75
C GLU A 117 -9.29 4.12 20.69
N TYR A 118 -8.73 4.68 19.61
CA TYR A 118 -8.15 3.90 18.50
C TYR A 118 -7.05 2.92 18.95
N GLU A 119 -6.36 3.20 20.07
CA GLU A 119 -5.29 2.34 20.62
C GLU A 119 -5.80 0.99 21.15
N ALA A 120 -7.07 0.95 21.57
CA ALA A 120 -7.72 -0.26 22.05
C ALA A 120 -8.30 -1.11 20.90
N ASP A 121 -8.59 -0.49 19.76
CA ASP A 121 -9.15 -1.14 18.58
C ASP A 121 -8.05 -1.79 17.71
N GLU A 122 -7.72 -3.04 18.03
CA GLU A 122 -6.71 -3.80 17.29
C GLU A 122 -7.09 -4.02 15.82
N ASP A 123 -8.39 -4.17 15.52
CA ASP A 123 -8.87 -4.38 14.14
C ASP A 123 -8.69 -3.12 13.29
N LEU A 124 -8.92 -1.94 13.86
CA LEU A 124 -8.58 -0.66 13.23
C LEU A 124 -7.06 -0.54 13.01
N LEU A 125 -6.24 -0.84 14.02
CA LEU A 125 -4.78 -0.77 13.91
C LEU A 125 -4.24 -1.75 12.87
N ARG A 126 -4.83 -2.94 12.72
CA ARG A 126 -4.48 -3.90 11.65
C ARG A 126 -4.82 -3.36 10.26
N ARG A 127 -6.00 -2.74 10.10
CA ARG A 127 -6.38 -2.11 8.82
C ARG A 127 -5.46 -0.94 8.48
N LEU A 128 -5.15 -0.09 9.46
CA LEU A 128 -4.19 1.00 9.33
C LEU A 128 -2.80 0.47 8.97
N HIS A 129 -2.36 -0.63 9.59
CA HIS A 129 -1.08 -1.25 9.29
C HIS A 129 -0.98 -1.63 7.82
N VAL A 130 -1.99 -2.34 7.30
CA VAL A 130 -2.03 -2.74 5.89
C VAL A 130 -1.93 -1.53 4.97
N VAL A 131 -2.75 -0.49 5.23
CA VAL A 131 -2.76 0.71 4.39
C VAL A 131 -1.41 1.44 4.47
N LEU A 132 -0.87 1.66 5.65
CA LEU A 132 0.33 2.47 5.87
C LEU A 132 1.61 1.76 5.48
N PHE A 133 1.70 0.46 5.73
CA PHE A 133 2.95 -0.30 5.65
C PHE A 133 2.98 -1.30 4.49
N ASP A 134 1.87 -1.98 4.20
CA ASP A 134 1.89 -3.12 3.27
C ASP A 134 1.50 -2.73 1.84
N LEU A 135 0.90 -1.54 1.64
CA LEU A 135 0.56 -1.01 0.32
C LEU A 135 1.66 -0.10 -0.22
N HIS A 136 2.20 -0.50 -1.37
CA HIS A 136 3.26 0.22 -2.07
C HIS A 136 2.78 0.74 -3.42
N LEU A 137 3.04 2.02 -3.67
CA LEU A 137 2.97 2.60 -5.01
C LEU A 137 4.28 2.26 -5.74
N VAL A 138 4.19 1.42 -6.77
CA VAL A 138 5.36 1.00 -7.57
C VAL A 138 5.58 1.93 -8.73
N GLU A 139 4.53 2.20 -9.49
CA GLU A 139 4.55 3.12 -10.62
C GLU A 139 3.32 4.01 -10.60
N GLY A 140 3.47 5.25 -11.00
CA GLY A 140 2.38 6.21 -11.11
C GLY A 140 2.87 7.63 -11.01
N LYS A 141 2.03 8.51 -10.49
CA LYS A 141 2.38 9.91 -10.25
C LYS A 141 1.65 10.49 -9.05
N LEU A 142 2.27 11.47 -8.44
CA LEU A 142 1.69 12.33 -7.42
C LEU A 142 1.44 13.70 -8.05
N VAL A 143 0.23 14.23 -7.95
CA VAL A 143 -0.13 15.50 -8.57
C VAL A 143 -0.38 16.55 -7.50
N CYS A 144 0.30 17.70 -7.61
CA CYS A 144 0.02 18.84 -6.75
C CYS A 144 -1.43 19.30 -6.93
N PRO A 145 -2.22 19.42 -5.85
CA PRO A 145 -3.63 19.80 -5.97
C PRO A 145 -3.83 21.26 -6.42
N GLU A 146 -2.87 22.15 -6.15
CA GLU A 146 -2.98 23.57 -6.51
C GLU A 146 -2.32 23.89 -7.86
N SER A 147 -1.07 23.46 -8.08
CA SER A 147 -0.33 23.81 -9.30
C SER A 147 -0.52 22.82 -10.45
N GLY A 148 -1.08 21.63 -10.18
CA GLY A 148 -1.16 20.55 -11.16
C GLY A 148 0.19 19.91 -11.52
N ARG A 149 1.30 20.32 -10.88
CA ARG A 149 2.63 19.74 -11.11
C ARG A 149 2.59 18.24 -10.80
N GLU A 150 3.04 17.44 -11.75
CA GLU A 150 3.15 15.99 -11.60
C GLU A 150 4.55 15.60 -11.14
N PHE A 151 4.62 14.71 -10.16
CA PHE A 151 5.82 14.09 -9.63
C PHE A 151 5.76 12.60 -9.94
N PRO A 152 6.54 12.10 -10.91
CA PRO A 152 6.48 10.69 -11.29
C PRO A 152 7.03 9.81 -10.18
N VAL A 153 6.44 8.63 -10.03
CA VAL A 153 6.90 7.56 -9.16
C VAL A 153 7.29 6.39 -10.04
N ASN A 154 8.59 6.07 -10.05
CA ASN A 154 9.15 4.95 -10.82
C ASN A 154 9.93 4.06 -9.86
N ASP A 155 9.78 2.74 -9.98
CA ASP A 155 10.44 1.78 -9.09
C ASP A 155 10.26 2.12 -7.60
N ARG A 156 9.05 2.58 -7.25
CA ARG A 156 8.66 3.02 -5.91
C ARG A 156 9.40 4.24 -5.36
N ILE A 157 10.10 5.00 -6.20
CA ILE A 157 10.83 6.22 -5.81
C ILE A 157 10.11 7.44 -6.41
N PRO A 158 9.54 8.32 -5.57
CA PRO A 158 8.94 9.56 -6.04
C PRO A 158 10.02 10.58 -6.40
N ASN A 159 9.98 11.10 -7.62
CA ASN A 159 10.83 12.22 -8.03
C ASN A 159 10.16 13.55 -7.66
N MET A 160 10.56 14.11 -6.53
CA MET A 160 10.07 15.38 -6.00
C MET A 160 10.94 16.59 -6.40
N LEU A 161 11.86 16.43 -7.36
CA LEU A 161 12.73 17.51 -7.80
C LEU A 161 11.94 18.58 -8.59
N LEU A 162 12.27 19.83 -8.32
CA LEU A 162 11.76 21.01 -8.99
C LEU A 162 12.91 21.62 -9.80
N ASN A 163 12.59 22.26 -10.92
CA ASN A 163 13.58 23.03 -11.67
C ASN A 163 13.92 24.32 -10.91
N ASP A 164 15.05 24.95 -11.26
CA ASP A 164 15.51 26.19 -10.61
C ASP A 164 14.47 27.34 -10.69
N ASP A 165 13.64 27.37 -11.73
CA ASP A 165 12.56 28.34 -11.90
C ASP A 165 11.29 28.02 -11.08
N GLU A 166 11.18 26.79 -10.57
CA GLU A 166 10.01 26.29 -9.83
C GLU A 166 10.19 26.32 -8.30
N VAL A 167 11.34 26.78 -7.80
CA VAL A 167 11.65 26.99 -6.37
C VAL A 167 11.52 28.44 -5.90
#